data_AF-W2IRM4-F1
#
_entry.id   AF-W2IRM4-F1
#
_cell.length_a   1.000
_cell.length_b   1.000
_cell.length_c   1.000
_cell.angle_alpha   90.00
_cell.angle_beta   90.00
_cell.angle_gamma   90.00
#
_symmetry.space_group_name_H-M   'P 1'
#
loop_
_entity.id
_entity.type
_entity.pdbx_description
1 polymer ?
#
loop_
_entity_poly.entity_id
_entity_poly.type
_entity_poly.pdbx_seq_one_letter_code
_entity_poly.pdbx_strand_id
1 'polypeptide(L)'
;SRTLTVFDAKKAFKGPVMANNSYTRDTAEGVIRSGAADFVSFARLYMSNPDLAERFQNDWPLNPVPDYEYFWDAAMGDKGYNTFERYMPTVEEQQQP
;
A
#
# COMPACT_ATOMS: atom_id res chain seq x y z
N SER A 1 -10.85 24.71 -15.41
CA SER A 1 -9.74 23.82 -15.79
C SER A 1 -10.15 22.39 -15.46
N ARG A 2 -9.56 21.37 -16.11
CA ARG A 2 -9.75 19.97 -15.68
C ARG A 2 -8.67 19.58 -14.66
N THR A 3 -9.00 18.66 -13.76
CA THR A 3 -8.05 18.07 -12.81
C THR A 3 -6.97 17.29 -13.57
N LEU A 4 -5.70 17.49 -13.19
CA LEU A 4 -4.59 16.70 -13.69
C LEU A 4 -4.53 15.35 -12.97
N THR A 5 -4.22 14.31 -13.73
CA THR A 5 -4.16 12.93 -13.26
C THR A 5 -2.74 12.39 -13.36
N VAL A 6 -2.49 11.24 -12.73
CA VAL A 6 -1.19 10.55 -12.87
C VAL A 6 -0.89 10.18 -14.33
N PHE A 7 -1.92 9.91 -15.13
CA PHE A 7 -1.77 9.65 -16.56
C PHE A 7 -1.26 10.87 -17.33
N ASP A 8 -1.69 12.08 -16.95
CA ASP A 8 -1.18 13.32 -17.54
C ASP A 8 0.32 13.48 -17.22
N ALA A 9 0.73 13.17 -16.00
CA ALA A 9 2.13 13.13 -15.61
C ALA A 9 2.91 12.07 -16.41
N LYS A 10 2.36 10.86 -16.58
CA LYS A 10 2.98 9.78 -17.35
C LYS A 10 3.15 10.10 -18.84
N LYS A 11 2.25 10.90 -19.42
CA LYS A 11 2.39 11.39 -20.80
C LYS A 11 3.45 12.48 -20.95
N ALA A 12 3.50 13.40 -19.99
CA ALA A 12 4.38 14.56 -20.04
C ALA A 12 5.83 14.22 -19.67
N PHE A 13 6.02 13.36 -18.65
CA PHE A 13 7.32 12.97 -18.15
C PHE A 13 7.83 11.70 -18.85
N LYS A 14 9.11 11.68 -19.23
CA LYS A 14 9.73 10.55 -19.94
C LYS A 14 10.33 9.49 -19.02
N GLY A 15 10.39 9.74 -17.71
CA GLY A 15 10.87 8.78 -16.73
C GLY A 15 9.73 7.99 -16.04
N PRO A 16 10.08 7.22 -15.01
CA PRO A 16 9.10 6.49 -14.21
C PRO A 16 8.20 7.43 -13.41
N VAL A 17 6.92 7.08 -13.29
CA VAL A 17 5.91 7.80 -12.53
C VAL A 17 5.30 6.87 -11.49
N MET A 18 5.28 7.32 -10.24
CA MET A 18 4.64 6.63 -9.13
C MET A 18 3.35 7.35 -8.76
N ALA A 19 2.23 6.61 -8.73
CA ALA A 19 0.97 7.12 -8.23
C ALA A 19 0.91 6.96 -6.70
N ASN A 20 0.35 7.95 -6.02
CA ASN A 20 0.00 7.88 -4.62
C ASN A 20 -1.30 8.64 -4.41
N ASN A 21 -2.31 8.00 -3.84
CA ASN A 21 -3.47 8.61 -3.18
C ASN A 21 -4.54 7.54 -2.89
N SER A 22 -4.55 6.97 -1.68
CA SER A 22 -5.62 6.07 -1.19
C SER A 22 -5.93 4.86 -2.10
N TYR A 23 -4.90 4.30 -2.73
CA TYR A 23 -5.03 3.06 -3.51
C TYR A 23 -5.31 1.86 -2.62
N THR A 24 -6.12 0.95 -3.14
CA THR A 24 -6.24 -0.46 -2.72
C THR A 24 -5.37 -1.32 -3.62
N ARG A 25 -5.20 -2.61 -3.30
CA ARG A 25 -4.52 -3.56 -4.21
C ARG A 25 -5.14 -3.51 -5.62
N ASP A 26 -6.44 -3.69 -5.70
CA ASP A 26 -7.14 -3.84 -6.98
C ASP A 26 -7.07 -2.56 -7.83
N THR A 27 -7.22 -1.39 -7.20
CA THR A 27 -7.12 -0.11 -7.92
C THR A 27 -5.67 0.19 -8.32
N ALA A 28 -4.68 -0.22 -7.53
CA ALA A 28 -3.27 -0.12 -7.90
C ALA A 28 -2.92 -1.03 -9.07
N GLU A 29 -3.39 -2.28 -9.06
CA GLU A 29 -3.24 -3.20 -10.18
C GLU A 29 -3.84 -2.63 -11.47
N GLY A 30 -5.04 -2.06 -11.40
CA GLY A 30 -5.67 -1.42 -12.56
C GLY A 30 -4.84 -0.26 -13.13
N VAL A 31 -4.26 0.58 -12.27
CA VAL A 31 -3.40 1.70 -12.69
C VAL A 31 -2.10 1.22 -13.33
N ILE A 32 -1.48 0.19 -12.79
CA ILE A 32 -0.25 -0.39 -13.36
C ILE A 32 -0.56 -1.06 -14.70
N ARG A 33 -1.57 -1.94 -14.76
CA ARG A 33 -1.95 -2.69 -15.98
C ARG A 33 -2.41 -1.78 -17.12
N SER A 34 -3.05 -0.65 -16.82
CA SER A 34 -3.45 0.34 -17.82
C SER A 34 -2.29 1.20 -18.33
N GLY A 35 -1.11 1.14 -17.69
CA GLY A 35 0.03 2.00 -18.01
C GLY A 35 -0.16 3.46 -17.56
N ALA A 36 -1.11 3.73 -16.66
CA ALA A 36 -1.36 5.06 -16.14
C ALA A 36 -0.26 5.52 -15.16
N ALA A 37 0.43 4.59 -14.52
CA ALA A 37 1.66 4.80 -13.75
C ALA A 37 2.54 3.55 -13.82
N ASP A 38 3.82 3.68 -13.50
CA ASP A 38 4.75 2.54 -13.42
C ASP A 38 4.74 1.90 -12.03
N PHE A 39 4.50 2.71 -11.00
CA PHE A 39 4.49 2.28 -9.61
C PHE A 39 3.28 2.86 -8.86
N VAL A 40 2.91 2.22 -7.76
CA VAL A 40 1.94 2.75 -6.80
C VAL A 40 2.55 2.64 -5.40
N SER A 41 2.47 3.71 -4.60
CA SER A 41 2.90 3.69 -3.21
C SER A 41 1.73 3.66 -2.24
N PHE A 42 1.95 2.96 -1.13
CA PHE A 42 1.01 2.83 -0.03
C PHE A 42 1.66 3.34 1.25
N ALA A 43 1.04 4.30 1.92
CA ALA A 43 1.52 4.83 3.20
C ALA A 43 0.76 4.18 4.36
N ARG A 44 -0.51 4.58 4.54
CA ARG A 44 -1.38 4.13 5.64
C ARG A 44 -1.49 2.61 5.78
N LEU A 45 -1.56 1.89 4.66
CA LEU A 45 -1.59 0.42 4.71
C LEU A 45 -0.26 -0.17 5.20
N TYR A 46 0.88 0.39 4.78
CA TYR A 46 2.20 -0.09 5.21
C TYR A 46 2.49 0.22 6.68
N MET A 47 1.84 1.24 7.27
CA MET A 47 2.00 1.56 8.70
C MET A 47 1.63 0.39 9.60
N SER A 48 0.49 -0.26 9.35
CA SER A 48 0.03 -1.41 10.15
C SER A 48 0.34 -2.77 9.54
N ASN A 49 0.81 -2.82 8.29
CA ASN A 49 1.15 -4.05 7.59
C ASN A 49 2.62 -4.00 7.16
N PRO A 50 3.58 -4.37 8.02
CA PRO A 50 5.00 -4.35 7.68
C PRO A 50 5.37 -5.29 6.51
N ASP A 51 4.48 -6.23 6.21
CA ASP A 51 4.53 -7.27 5.18
C ASP A 51 3.44 -7.08 4.11
N LEU A 52 3.05 -5.83 3.83
CA LEU A 52 1.93 -5.52 2.91
C LEU A 52 2.12 -6.13 1.51
N ALA A 53 3.35 -6.17 0.99
CA ALA A 53 3.64 -6.72 -0.34
C ALA A 53 3.33 -8.22 -0.39
N GLU A 54 3.78 -8.97 0.63
CA GLU A 54 3.51 -10.40 0.78
C GLU A 54 2.01 -10.66 0.95
N ARG A 55 1.31 -9.83 1.74
CA ARG A 55 -0.14 -9.94 1.88
C ARG A 55 -0.87 -9.71 0.58
N PHE A 56 -0.47 -8.72 -0.22
CA PHE A 56 -1.07 -8.50 -1.54
C PHE A 56 -0.81 -9.66 -2.49
N GLN A 57 0.41 -10.20 -2.51
CA GLN A 57 0.80 -11.30 -3.37
C GLN A 57 0.02 -12.59 -3.09
N ASN A 58 -0.23 -12.89 -1.82
CA ASN A 58 -0.89 -14.14 -1.39
C ASN A 58 -2.37 -13.97 -1.03
N ASP A 59 -2.94 -12.78 -1.25
CA ASP A 59 -4.31 -12.44 -0.85
C ASP A 59 -4.59 -12.66 0.66
N TRP A 60 -3.59 -12.39 1.50
CA TRP A 60 -3.75 -12.51 2.95
C TRP A 60 -4.50 -11.32 3.56
N PRO A 61 -5.19 -11.53 4.70
CA PRO A 61 -5.88 -10.46 5.43
C PRO A 61 -4.96 -9.29 5.79
N LEU A 62 -5.45 -8.08 5.59
CA LEU A 62 -4.77 -6.85 6.00
C LEU A 62 -5.17 -6.44 7.42
N ASN A 63 -4.21 -5.96 8.19
CA ASN A 63 -4.46 -5.19 9.39
C ASN A 63 -5.18 -3.88 9.00
N PRO A 64 -6.13 -3.40 9.83
CA PRO A 64 -6.80 -2.13 9.57
C PRO A 64 -5.79 -0.98 9.57
N VAL A 65 -6.15 0.12 8.91
CA VAL A 65 -5.38 1.38 9.02
C VAL A 65 -5.36 1.79 10.49
N PRO A 66 -4.20 2.15 11.05
CA PRO A 66 -4.12 2.44 12.46
C PRO A 66 -4.84 3.76 12.80
N ASP A 67 -5.17 3.92 14.07
CA ASP A 67 -5.77 5.15 14.57
C ASP A 67 -4.83 6.35 14.38
N TYR A 68 -5.42 7.53 14.23
CA TYR A 68 -4.70 8.75 13.84
C TYR A 68 -3.63 9.18 14.86
N GLU A 69 -3.78 8.81 16.13
CA GLU A 69 -2.77 9.07 17.18
C GLU A 69 -1.43 8.39 16.90
N TYR A 70 -1.45 7.18 16.33
CA TYR A 70 -0.24 6.42 15.98
C TYR A 70 0.55 7.02 14.81
N PHE A 71 0.06 8.08 14.16
CA PHE A 71 0.74 8.69 13.02
C PHE A 71 1.82 9.67 13.45
N TRP A 72 1.71 10.26 14.65
CA TRP A 72 2.56 11.36 15.07
C TRP A 72 2.67 11.56 16.58
N ASP A 73 1.80 10.95 17.40
CA ASP A 73 1.79 11.21 18.84
C ASP A 73 2.96 10.49 19.54
N ALA A 74 3.94 11.28 19.99
CA ALA A 74 5.10 10.78 20.71
C ALA A 74 4.72 10.12 22.06
N ALA A 75 3.55 10.42 22.63
CA ALA A 75 3.07 9.78 23.86
C ALA A 75 2.79 8.28 23.68
N MET A 76 2.57 7.82 22.45
CA MET A 76 2.39 6.39 22.14
C MET A 76 3.69 5.59 22.20
N GLY A 77 4.84 6.25 22.12
CA GLY A 77 6.14 5.59 22.13
C GLY A 77 6.30 4.63 20.94
N ASP A 78 6.50 3.35 21.23
CA ASP A 78 6.68 2.26 20.26
C ASP A 78 5.35 1.65 19.79
N LYS A 79 4.26 1.87 20.54
CA LYS A 79 2.93 1.37 20.18
C LYS A 79 2.47 2.00 18.88
N GLY A 80 2.03 1.16 17.95
CA GLY A 80 1.59 1.59 16.63
C GLY A 80 2.70 2.14 15.72
N TYR A 81 3.97 1.90 16.05
CA TYR A 81 5.11 2.25 15.18
C TYR A 81 5.86 1.00 14.70
N ASN A 82 6.50 0.25 15.62
CA ASN A 82 7.25 -0.98 15.31
C ASN A 82 6.66 -2.22 16.00
N THR A 83 5.43 -2.12 16.49
CA THR A 83 4.73 -3.16 17.25
C THR A 83 3.63 -3.87 16.46
N PHE A 84 3.40 -3.48 15.19
CA PHE A 84 2.46 -4.21 14.32
C PHE A 84 3.03 -5.56 13.88
N GLU A 85 2.20 -6.59 13.99
CA GLU A 85 2.58 -7.95 13.66
C GLU A 85 2.46 -8.23 12.17
N ARG A 86 3.43 -9.01 11.66
CA ARG A 86 3.37 -9.64 10.34
C ARG A 86 2.29 -10.71 10.33
N TYR A 87 1.70 -10.98 9.17
CA TYR A 87 0.82 -12.12 9.01
C TYR A 87 1.63 -13.42 9.16
N MET A 88 1.09 -14.35 9.96
CA MET A 88 1.67 -15.68 10.14
C MET A 88 0.75 -16.68 9.44
N PRO A 89 0.98 -16.98 8.14
CA PRO A 89 0.14 -17.92 7.42
C PRO A 89 0.25 -19.30 8.05
N THR A 90 -0.88 -19.98 8.14
CA THR A 90 -0.93 -21.40 8.52
C THR A 90 -0.21 -22.26 7.48
N VAL A 91 0.21 -23.45 7.88
CA VAL A 91 0.86 -24.42 6.96
C VAL A 91 0.01 -24.77 5.74
N GLU A 92 -1.31 -24.62 5.82
CA GLU A 92 -2.25 -24.85 4.73
C GLU A 92 -2.28 -23.68 3.73
N GLU A 93 -2.23 -22.44 4.22
CA GLU A 93 -2.17 -21.22 3.38
C GLU A 93 -0.83 -21.07 2.65
N GLN A 94 0.26 -21.63 3.20
CA GLN A 94 1.57 -21.65 2.55
C GLN A 94 1.67 -22.61 1.35
N GLN A 95 0.69 -23.51 1.19
CA GLN A 95 0.66 -24.52 0.11
C GLN A 95 -0.28 -24.15 -1.04
N GLN A 96 -0.99 -23.03 -0.95
CA GLN A 96 -1.83 -22.54 -2.04
C GLN A 96 -0.97 -21.89 -3.14
N PRO A 97 -1.20 -22.28 -4.42
CA PRO A 97 -0.33 -21.94 -5.55
C PRO A 97 -0.43 -20.49 -6.02
#